data_AF-A0A832JCG4-F1
#
_entry.id   AF-A0A832JCG4-F1
#
_cell.length_a   1.000
_cell.length_b   1.000
_cell.length_c   1.000
_cell.angle_alpha   90.00
_cell.angle_beta   90.00
_cell.angle_gamma   90.00
#
_symmetry.space_group_name_H-M   'P 1'
#
loop_
_entity.id
_entity.type
_entity.pdbx_description
1 polymer ?
#
loop_
_entity_poly.entity_id
_entity_poly.type
_entity_poly.pdbx_seq_one_letter_code
_entity_poly.pdbx_strand_id
1 'polypeptide(L)'
;MGPAARSCAGAGGTTMSRAGEAIRRHHGKIRAILSQHVTALREGRAEADPQALAAFLQEDLLPHAVGEEKALYPAVDPLIKAYGKATATMSVDHEFIEGSIRRIVQAVQEWAQAEEAEKATRFATLRDLALQLEAVLTLHLEKEERVYLPLFEEHLPEEEQERVLHAMHEAHGHESEQALDVRALPPRERHPLIMRTFDALKPGQSFILVNDHDPKPLYYQFQFERAGEFTWEYLEEGPEVWRVRIGRA
;
A
#
# COMPACT_ATOMS: atom_id res chain seq x y z
N MET A 1 -0.98 22.56 59.03
CA MET A 1 0.19 22.93 58.20
C MET A 1 0.16 22.03 56.98
N GLY A 2 -0.28 22.55 55.83
CA GLY A 2 -0.36 21.77 54.59
C GLY A 2 0.97 21.82 53.82
N PRO A 3 1.38 20.74 53.13
CA PRO A 3 2.45 20.82 52.17
C PRO A 3 1.86 21.18 50.79
N ALA A 4 2.44 22.23 50.21
CA ALA A 4 2.11 22.78 48.91
C ALA A 4 2.51 21.83 47.77
N ALA A 5 1.67 21.83 46.74
CA ALA A 5 1.91 21.20 45.45
C ALA A 5 3.19 21.73 44.78
N ARG A 6 3.98 20.82 44.19
CA ARG A 6 4.87 21.15 43.07
C ARG A 6 4.32 20.48 41.82
N SER A 7 3.68 21.32 41.01
CA SER A 7 3.29 21.06 39.64
C SER A 7 4.55 20.85 38.79
N CYS A 8 4.70 19.66 38.21
CA CYS A 8 5.62 19.40 37.12
C CYS A 8 4.88 19.60 35.80
N ALA A 9 4.72 20.85 35.37
CA ALA A 9 4.31 21.20 34.03
C ALA A 9 5.54 21.73 33.28
N GLY A 10 6.38 20.82 32.79
CA GLY A 10 7.39 21.12 31.78
C GLY A 10 6.73 21.15 30.42
N ALA A 11 6.20 22.31 30.03
CA ALA A 11 5.76 22.58 28.67
C ALA A 11 6.97 22.53 27.73
N GLY A 12 7.20 21.38 27.10
CA GLY A 12 8.17 21.19 26.04
C GLY A 12 7.72 21.85 24.74
N GLY A 13 7.66 23.19 24.73
CA GLY A 13 7.51 23.97 23.51
C GLY A 13 8.79 23.82 22.69
N THR A 14 8.73 23.05 21.61
CA THR A 14 9.82 22.90 20.65
C THR A 14 10.13 24.27 20.05
N THR A 15 11.18 24.93 20.55
CA THR A 15 11.58 26.23 20.01
C THR A 15 12.17 25.99 18.63
N MET A 16 11.48 26.41 17.58
CA MET A 16 11.92 26.18 16.21
C MET A 16 13.20 26.97 15.92
N SER A 17 14.21 26.31 15.35
CA SER A 17 15.46 26.98 15.01
C SER A 17 15.26 27.88 13.78
N ARG A 18 15.96 29.02 13.76
CA ARG A 18 15.93 29.95 12.61
C ARG A 18 16.30 29.26 11.30
N ALA A 19 17.23 28.30 11.33
CA ALA A 19 17.63 27.52 10.16
C ALA A 19 16.50 26.59 9.69
N GLY A 20 15.85 25.86 10.60
CA GLY A 20 14.73 24.98 10.26
C GLY A 20 13.54 25.74 9.67
N GLU A 21 13.23 26.92 10.20
CA GLU A 21 12.20 27.78 9.60
C GLU A 21 12.59 28.29 8.20
N ALA A 22 13.86 28.64 7.98
CA ALA A 22 14.34 29.08 6.68
C ALA A 22 14.19 27.97 5.63
N ILE A 23 14.56 26.74 5.97
CA ILE A 23 14.38 25.57 5.09
C ILE A 23 12.90 25.37 4.77
N ARG A 24 12.01 25.35 5.76
CA ARG A 24 10.56 25.17 5.51
C ARG A 24 9.95 26.28 4.66
N ARG A 25 10.35 27.54 4.88
CA ARG A 25 9.91 28.65 4.02
C ARG A 25 10.40 28.46 2.58
N HIS A 26 11.63 27.98 2.40
CA HIS A 26 12.18 27.71 1.08
C HIS A 26 11.41 26.57 0.37
N HIS A 27 11.18 25.44 1.06
CA HIS A 27 10.33 24.35 0.56
C HIS A 27 8.92 24.83 0.17
N GLY A 28 8.32 25.70 0.99
CA GLY A 28 7.02 26.30 0.69
C GLY A 28 7.03 27.10 -0.61
N LYS A 29 8.10 27.84 -0.90
CA LYS A 29 8.26 28.58 -2.16
C LYS A 29 8.42 27.65 -3.36
N ILE A 30 9.28 26.64 -3.25
CA ILE A 30 9.50 25.64 -4.32
C ILE A 30 8.17 24.99 -4.71
N ARG A 31 7.42 24.50 -3.72
CA ARG A 31 6.12 23.86 -3.96
C ARG A 31 5.12 24.81 -4.60
N ALA A 32 5.06 26.06 -4.15
CA ALA A 32 4.13 27.05 -4.70
C ALA A 32 4.43 27.34 -6.18
N ILE A 33 5.70 27.55 -6.53
CA ILE A 33 6.12 27.83 -7.91
C ILE A 33 5.82 26.62 -8.82
N LEU A 34 6.19 25.40 -8.40
CA LEU A 34 5.89 24.19 -9.17
C LEU A 34 4.38 24.01 -9.38
N SER A 35 3.58 24.19 -8.32
CA SER A 35 2.13 24.07 -8.38
C SER A 35 1.49 25.08 -9.34
N GLN A 36 2.03 26.31 -9.40
CA GLN A 36 1.58 27.33 -10.34
C GLN A 36 1.85 26.91 -11.80
N HIS A 37 3.06 26.45 -12.12
CA HIS A 37 3.39 25.97 -13.47
C HIS A 37 2.53 24.78 -13.88
N VAL A 38 2.39 23.77 -13.01
CA VAL A 38 1.57 22.57 -13.26
C VAL A 38 0.11 22.96 -13.51
N THR A 39 -0.43 23.89 -12.71
CA THR A 39 -1.82 24.36 -12.88
C THR A 39 -2.02 25.12 -14.19
N ALA A 40 -1.10 26.01 -14.54
CA ALA A 40 -1.17 26.75 -15.80
C ALA A 40 -1.14 25.80 -17.02
N LEU A 41 -0.26 24.80 -17.00
CA LEU A 41 -0.17 23.77 -18.04
C LEU A 41 -1.43 22.91 -18.12
N ARG A 42 -1.92 22.42 -16.97
CA ARG A 42 -3.11 21.57 -16.90
C ARG A 42 -4.34 22.26 -17.47
N GLU A 43 -4.51 23.55 -17.18
CA GLU A 43 -5.65 24.34 -17.62
C GLU A 43 -5.47 24.99 -19.00
N GLY A 44 -4.32 24.75 -19.66
CA GLY A 44 -4.03 25.31 -20.97
C GLY A 44 -4.03 26.84 -20.98
N ARG A 45 -3.61 27.47 -19.89
CA ARG A 45 -3.66 28.93 -19.76
C ARG A 45 -2.63 29.60 -20.66
N ALA A 46 -2.93 30.83 -21.11
CA ALA A 46 -2.04 31.59 -21.99
C ALA A 46 -0.70 31.94 -21.31
N GLU A 47 -0.68 32.05 -19.99
CA GLU A 47 0.53 32.26 -19.19
C GLU A 47 1.37 31.00 -18.95
N ALA A 48 0.96 29.84 -19.48
CA ALA A 48 1.76 28.62 -19.36
C ALA A 48 3.05 28.75 -20.18
N ASP A 49 4.18 28.81 -19.48
CA ASP A 49 5.53 28.92 -20.07
C ASP A 49 6.35 27.66 -19.73
N PRO A 50 6.45 26.70 -20.67
CA PRO A 50 7.27 25.49 -20.49
C PRO A 50 8.76 25.78 -20.31
N GLN A 51 9.29 26.85 -20.91
CA GLN A 51 10.68 27.25 -20.79
C GLN A 51 10.96 27.78 -19.38
N ALA A 52 10.07 28.61 -18.83
CA ALA A 52 10.17 29.06 -17.44
C ALA A 52 10.08 27.91 -16.44
N LEU A 53 9.19 26.93 -16.69
CA LEU A 53 9.16 25.71 -15.87
C LEU A 53 10.51 24.96 -15.94
N ALA A 54 11.04 24.73 -17.14
CA ALA A 54 12.32 24.04 -17.29
C ALA A 54 13.47 24.77 -16.57
N ALA A 55 13.52 26.10 -16.66
CA ALA A 55 14.50 26.91 -15.96
C ALA A 55 14.36 26.75 -14.44
N PHE A 56 13.16 26.89 -13.88
CA PHE A 56 12.92 26.68 -12.45
C PHE A 56 13.35 25.28 -11.97
N LEU A 57 13.06 24.23 -12.76
CA LEU A 57 13.46 22.87 -12.41
C LEU A 57 15.00 22.72 -12.37
N GLN A 58 15.72 23.33 -13.31
CA GLN A 58 17.17 23.21 -13.43
C GLN A 58 17.95 24.15 -12.50
N GLU A 59 17.44 25.35 -12.27
CA GLU A 59 18.16 26.42 -11.57
C GLU A 59 17.76 26.53 -10.10
N ASP A 60 16.55 26.10 -9.71
CA ASP A 60 16.08 26.14 -8.33
C ASP A 60 15.91 24.74 -7.73
N LEU A 61 15.08 23.88 -8.34
CA LEU A 61 14.70 22.60 -7.72
C LEU A 61 15.87 21.62 -7.67
N LEU A 62 16.60 21.44 -8.78
CA LEU A 62 17.73 20.51 -8.82
C LEU A 62 18.88 20.95 -7.88
N PRO A 63 19.33 22.22 -7.86
CA PRO A 63 20.34 22.66 -6.91
C PRO A 63 19.89 22.54 -5.46
N HIS A 64 18.60 22.72 -5.17
CA HIS A 64 18.04 22.46 -3.85
C HIS A 64 18.23 21.00 -3.41
N ALA A 65 17.83 20.04 -4.25
CA ALA A 65 17.99 18.61 -3.96
C ALA A 65 19.48 18.21 -3.79
N VAL A 66 20.35 18.69 -4.69
CA VAL A 66 21.81 18.47 -4.58
C VAL A 66 22.38 19.09 -3.30
N GLY A 67 21.84 20.23 -2.86
CA GLY A 67 22.22 20.87 -1.61
C GLY A 67 21.85 20.04 -0.39
N GLU A 68 20.68 19.41 -0.39
CA GLU A 68 20.25 18.50 0.69
C GLU A 68 21.17 17.28 0.77
N GLU A 69 21.50 16.65 -0.36
CA GLU A 69 22.44 15.51 -0.40
C GLU A 69 23.84 15.86 0.10
N LYS A 70 24.36 17.03 -0.29
CA LYS A 70 25.73 17.43 0.05
C LYS A 70 25.89 17.95 1.48
N ALA A 71 24.83 18.51 2.07
CA ALA A 71 24.93 19.23 3.34
C ALA A 71 23.97 18.71 4.40
N LEU A 72 22.68 18.58 4.08
CA LEU A 72 21.67 18.24 5.08
C LEU A 72 21.78 16.78 5.52
N TYR A 73 21.82 15.84 4.58
CA TYR A 73 21.82 14.40 4.91
C TYR A 73 23.05 13.97 5.72
N PRO A 74 24.29 14.38 5.40
CA PRO A 74 25.45 14.06 6.24
C PRO A 74 25.34 14.56 7.70
N ALA A 75 24.65 15.69 7.91
CA ALA A 75 24.41 16.22 9.25
C ALA A 75 23.29 15.49 10.00
N VAL A 76 22.32 14.92 9.27
CA VAL A 76 21.13 14.27 9.83
C VAL A 76 21.31 12.76 10.01
N ASP A 77 22.10 12.07 9.18
CA ASP A 77 22.28 10.62 9.25
C ASP A 77 22.72 10.11 10.63
N PRO A 78 23.71 10.72 11.31
CA PRO A 78 24.07 10.30 12.67
C PRO A 78 22.94 10.52 13.68
N LEU A 79 22.10 11.55 13.46
CA LEU A 79 20.95 11.85 14.30
C LEU A 79 19.82 10.85 14.08
N ILE A 80 19.56 10.41 12.85
CA ILE A 80 18.59 9.35 12.57
C ILE A 80 19.04 8.06 13.27
N LYS A 81 20.32 7.71 13.19
CA LYS A 81 20.86 6.54 13.88
C LYS A 81 20.72 6.62 15.41
N ALA A 82 20.91 7.81 16.00
CA ALA A 82 20.90 7.99 17.44
C ALA A 82 19.50 8.21 18.04
N TYR A 83 18.61 8.89 17.32
CA TYR A 83 17.34 9.40 17.86
C TYR A 83 16.13 9.12 16.96
N GLY A 84 16.35 8.69 15.71
CA GLY A 84 15.31 8.50 14.73
C GLY A 84 14.91 7.03 14.55
N LYS A 85 13.94 6.83 13.64
CA LYS A 85 13.57 5.52 13.10
C LYS A 85 13.87 5.56 11.61
N ALA A 86 14.78 4.70 11.13
CA ALA A 86 15.19 4.70 9.72
C ALA A 86 14.00 4.52 8.76
N THR A 87 13.00 3.73 9.15
CA THR A 87 11.79 3.48 8.36
C THR A 87 10.73 4.57 8.48
N ALA A 88 10.97 5.66 9.22
CA ALA A 88 10.01 6.77 9.33
C ALA A 88 9.76 7.47 7.99
N THR A 89 10.74 7.49 7.08
CA THR A 89 10.55 8.03 5.72
C THR A 89 9.54 7.22 4.92
N MET A 90 9.52 5.89 5.11
CA MET A 90 8.53 5.01 4.47
C MET A 90 7.14 5.18 5.07
N SER A 91 7.06 5.37 6.39
CA SER A 91 5.78 5.70 7.03
C SER A 91 5.19 7.01 6.48
N VAL A 92 6.02 8.02 6.21
CA VAL A 92 5.57 9.25 5.53
C VAL A 92 5.06 8.93 4.12
N ASP A 93 5.79 8.14 3.32
CA ASP A 93 5.31 7.74 1.99
C ASP A 93 3.94 7.03 2.07
N HIS A 94 3.74 6.14 3.05
CA HIS A 94 2.46 5.45 3.28
C HIS A 94 1.31 6.43 3.61
N GLU A 95 1.56 7.47 4.42
CA GLU A 95 0.55 8.52 4.67
C GLU A 95 0.11 9.21 3.36
N PHE A 96 1.04 9.48 2.44
CA PHE A 96 0.74 10.04 1.12
C PHE A 96 0.00 9.06 0.21
N ILE A 97 0.40 7.78 0.20
CA ILE A 97 -0.27 6.73 -0.58
C ILE A 97 -1.72 6.56 -0.10
N GLU A 98 -1.94 6.40 1.20
CA GLU A 98 -3.28 6.29 1.79
C GLU A 98 -4.14 7.53 1.48
N GLY A 99 -3.56 8.72 1.64
CA GLY A 99 -4.24 9.97 1.32
C GLY A 99 -4.60 10.09 -0.16
N SER A 100 -3.76 9.54 -1.06
CA SER A 100 -4.03 9.49 -2.50
C SER A 100 -5.14 8.50 -2.83
N ILE A 101 -5.11 7.30 -2.24
CA ILE A 101 -6.17 6.29 -2.39
C ILE A 101 -7.52 6.87 -1.98
N ARG A 102 -7.61 7.51 -0.80
CA ARG A 102 -8.86 8.14 -0.33
C ARG A 102 -9.39 9.18 -1.32
N ARG A 103 -8.52 10.05 -1.84
CA ARG A 103 -8.89 11.08 -2.82
C ARG A 103 -9.34 10.49 -4.16
N ILE A 104 -8.67 9.43 -4.63
CA ILE A 104 -9.04 8.73 -5.86
C ILE A 104 -10.40 8.07 -5.70
N VAL A 105 -10.62 7.33 -4.61
CA VAL A 105 -11.92 6.68 -4.33
C VAL A 105 -13.04 7.73 -4.28
N GLN A 106 -12.81 8.85 -3.60
CA GLN A 106 -13.75 9.96 -3.58
C GLN A 106 -14.01 10.52 -5.00
N ALA A 107 -12.95 10.76 -5.78
CA ALA A 107 -13.08 11.28 -7.15
C ALA A 107 -13.85 10.32 -8.08
N VAL A 108 -13.69 9.00 -7.91
CA VAL A 108 -14.48 7.98 -8.62
C VAL A 108 -15.95 8.08 -8.24
N GLN A 109 -16.28 8.23 -6.96
CA GLN A 109 -17.66 8.39 -6.50
C GLN A 109 -18.28 9.68 -7.04
N GLU A 110 -17.55 10.80 -6.98
CA GLU A 110 -17.99 12.08 -7.53
C GLU A 110 -18.20 12.00 -9.05
N TRP A 111 -17.31 11.34 -9.79
CA TRP A 111 -17.47 11.10 -11.23
C TRP A 111 -18.69 10.23 -11.54
N ALA A 112 -18.93 9.18 -10.75
CA ALA A 112 -20.06 8.27 -10.96
C ALA A 112 -21.42 8.95 -10.74
N GLN A 113 -21.48 9.95 -9.85
CA GLN A 113 -22.68 10.74 -9.56
C GLN A 113 -22.77 12.04 -10.35
N ALA A 114 -21.77 12.36 -11.17
CA ALA A 114 -21.72 13.60 -11.93
C ALA A 114 -22.69 13.59 -13.13
N GLU A 115 -23.27 14.76 -13.40
CA GLU A 115 -23.99 15.03 -14.65
C GLU A 115 -23.07 14.82 -15.85
N GLU A 116 -23.64 14.42 -16.99
CA GLU A 116 -22.86 14.06 -18.19
C GLU A 116 -21.94 15.20 -18.65
N ALA A 117 -22.37 16.46 -18.48
CA ALA A 117 -21.58 17.65 -18.80
C ALA A 117 -20.32 17.82 -17.92
N GLU A 118 -20.30 17.26 -16.71
CA GLU A 118 -19.17 17.37 -15.77
C GLU A 118 -18.22 16.18 -15.81
N LYS A 119 -18.66 15.03 -16.36
CA LYS A 119 -17.89 13.78 -16.35
C LYS A 119 -16.50 13.91 -16.94
N ALA A 120 -16.35 14.64 -18.04
CA ALA A 120 -15.03 14.83 -18.66
C ALA A 120 -14.04 15.53 -17.72
N THR A 121 -14.47 16.60 -17.05
CA THR A 121 -13.65 17.34 -16.08
C THR A 121 -13.34 16.48 -14.85
N ARG A 122 -14.33 15.76 -14.31
CA ARG A 122 -14.13 14.85 -13.16
C ARG A 122 -13.17 13.72 -13.51
N PHE A 123 -13.27 13.17 -14.71
CA PHE A 123 -12.36 12.13 -15.19
C PHE A 123 -10.93 12.66 -15.36
N ALA A 124 -10.74 13.89 -15.84
CA ALA A 124 -9.42 14.53 -15.87
C ALA A 124 -8.81 14.66 -14.47
N THR A 125 -9.60 15.08 -13.46
CA THR A 125 -9.15 15.10 -12.06
C THR A 125 -8.75 13.71 -11.56
N LEU A 126 -9.57 12.68 -11.84
CA LEU A 126 -9.26 11.30 -11.48
C LEU A 126 -7.95 10.83 -12.11
N ARG A 127 -7.75 11.10 -13.40
CA ARG A 127 -6.50 10.78 -14.11
C ARG A 127 -5.30 11.45 -13.46
N ASP A 128 -5.39 12.73 -13.13
CA ASP A 128 -4.29 13.48 -12.52
C ASP A 128 -3.95 12.96 -11.11
N LEU A 129 -4.96 12.56 -10.32
CA LEU A 129 -4.75 11.91 -9.03
C LEU A 129 -4.10 10.52 -9.18
N ALA A 130 -4.51 9.74 -10.17
CA ALA A 130 -3.94 8.42 -10.45
C ALA A 130 -2.45 8.52 -10.85
N LEU A 131 -2.10 9.47 -11.72
CA LEU A 131 -0.70 9.74 -12.10
C LEU A 131 0.16 10.18 -10.90
N GLN A 132 -0.40 10.97 -9.98
CA GLN A 132 0.30 11.33 -8.73
C GLN A 132 0.56 10.12 -7.84
N LEU A 133 -0.45 9.24 -7.67
CA LEU A 133 -0.27 8.01 -6.89
C LEU A 133 0.75 7.08 -7.55
N GLU A 134 0.69 6.89 -8.86
CA GLU A 134 1.65 6.08 -9.61
C GLU A 134 3.09 6.56 -9.34
N ALA A 135 3.35 7.87 -9.49
CA ALA A 135 4.68 8.42 -9.25
C ALA A 135 5.19 8.19 -7.80
N VAL A 136 4.32 8.39 -6.79
CA VAL A 136 4.69 8.17 -5.38
C VAL A 136 4.91 6.69 -5.11
N LEU A 137 4.04 5.81 -5.62
CA LEU A 137 4.14 4.36 -5.43
C LEU A 137 5.38 3.80 -6.11
N THR A 138 5.71 4.24 -7.33
CA THR A 138 6.95 3.84 -8.00
C THR A 138 8.17 4.22 -7.17
N LEU A 139 8.25 5.47 -6.69
CA LEU A 139 9.36 5.88 -5.82
C LEU A 139 9.41 5.07 -4.52
N HIS A 140 8.25 4.78 -3.93
CA HIS A 140 8.15 4.00 -2.70
C HIS A 140 8.69 2.58 -2.90
N LEU A 141 8.23 1.87 -3.93
CA LEU A 141 8.68 0.52 -4.24
C LEU A 141 10.18 0.49 -4.60
N GLU A 142 10.67 1.47 -5.36
CA GLU A 142 12.10 1.60 -5.66
C GLU A 142 12.97 1.73 -4.40
N LYS A 143 12.49 2.40 -3.34
CA LYS A 143 13.19 2.45 -2.05
C LYS A 143 13.22 1.07 -1.39
N GLU A 144 12.13 0.32 -1.43
CA GLU A 144 12.07 -1.03 -0.86
C GLU A 144 13.01 -1.98 -1.61
N GLU A 145 12.86 -2.05 -2.93
CA GLU A 145 13.65 -2.92 -3.81
C GLU A 145 15.15 -2.66 -3.74
N ARG A 146 15.56 -1.38 -3.64
CA ARG A 146 16.98 -1.01 -3.77
C ARG A 146 17.70 -0.77 -2.45
N VAL A 147 16.95 -0.60 -1.36
CA VAL A 147 17.53 -0.30 -0.04
C VAL A 147 17.11 -1.33 1.00
N TYR A 148 15.85 -1.77 1.01
CA TYR A 148 15.31 -2.60 2.10
C TYR A 148 15.51 -4.08 1.81
N LEU A 149 15.11 -4.54 0.61
CA LEU A 149 15.26 -5.94 0.23
C LEU A 149 16.72 -6.41 0.25
N PRO A 150 17.72 -5.65 -0.23
CA PRO A 150 19.12 -6.10 -0.13
C PRO A 150 19.56 -6.32 1.33
N LEU A 151 19.14 -5.44 2.26
CA LEU A 151 19.44 -5.60 3.68
C LEU A 151 18.69 -6.78 4.30
N PHE A 152 17.45 -7.00 3.87
CA PHE A 152 16.62 -8.13 4.30
C PHE A 152 17.26 -9.46 3.85
N GLU A 153 17.64 -9.57 2.59
CA GLU A 153 18.27 -10.73 1.99
C GLU A 153 19.66 -11.02 2.57
N GLU A 154 20.50 -9.98 2.75
CA GLU A 154 21.89 -10.15 3.21
C GLU A 154 22.00 -10.44 4.71
N HIS A 155 21.03 -10.00 5.52
CA HIS A 155 21.19 -9.98 6.98
C HIS A 155 20.13 -10.75 7.77
N LEU A 156 19.00 -11.16 7.17
CA LEU A 156 18.03 -12.04 7.83
C LEU A 156 18.16 -13.48 7.36
N PRO A 157 18.12 -14.49 8.26
CA PRO A 157 18.06 -15.89 7.86
C PRO A 157 16.78 -16.20 7.06
N GLU A 158 16.86 -17.11 6.09
CA GLU A 158 15.76 -17.49 5.19
C GLU A 158 14.47 -17.88 5.94
N GLU A 159 14.57 -18.62 7.05
CA GLU A 159 13.40 -18.99 7.87
C GLU A 159 12.69 -17.77 8.50
N GLU A 160 13.44 -16.72 8.87
CA GLU A 160 12.86 -15.47 9.35
C GLU A 160 12.29 -14.66 8.18
N GLN A 161 12.91 -14.71 7.01
CA GLN A 161 12.39 -14.06 5.82
C GLN A 161 11.02 -14.62 5.44
N GLU A 162 10.87 -15.95 5.43
CA GLU A 162 9.60 -16.63 5.21
C GLU A 162 8.53 -16.24 6.24
N ARG A 163 8.90 -16.16 7.52
CA ARG A 163 8.00 -15.68 8.58
C ARG A 163 7.50 -14.26 8.32
N VAL A 164 8.38 -13.35 7.92
CA VAL A 164 8.01 -11.97 7.60
C VAL A 164 7.06 -11.92 6.42
N LEU A 165 7.35 -12.67 5.34
CA LEU A 165 6.48 -12.75 4.16
C LEU A 165 5.07 -13.25 4.53
N HIS A 166 4.99 -14.28 5.37
CA HIS A 166 3.71 -14.80 5.87
C HIS A 166 2.95 -13.72 6.66
N ALA A 167 3.62 -13.07 7.61
CA ALA A 167 3.01 -12.04 8.45
C ALA A 167 2.51 -10.83 7.63
N MET A 168 3.22 -10.46 6.55
CA MET A 168 2.78 -9.38 5.65
C MET A 168 1.47 -9.74 4.94
N HIS A 169 1.32 -10.96 4.44
CA HIS A 169 0.08 -11.40 3.80
C HIS A 169 -1.09 -11.54 4.79
N GLU A 170 -0.83 -12.02 6.01
CA GLU A 170 -1.85 -12.09 7.06
C GLU A 170 -2.35 -10.71 7.50
N ALA A 171 -1.47 -9.70 7.56
CA ALA A 171 -1.83 -8.33 7.95
C ALA A 171 -2.70 -7.60 6.91
N HIS A 172 -2.60 -7.96 5.63
CA HIS A 172 -3.30 -7.28 4.54
C HIS A 172 -4.71 -7.81 4.23
N GLY A 173 -5.20 -8.82 4.97
CA GLY A 173 -6.57 -9.34 4.76
C GLY A 173 -6.82 -9.86 3.34
N HIS A 174 -5.77 -10.01 2.53
CA HIS A 174 -5.77 -10.98 1.46
C HIS A 174 -5.73 -12.32 2.17
N GLU A 175 -6.91 -12.88 2.40
CA GLU A 175 -7.09 -14.26 2.83
C GLU A 175 -6.06 -15.09 2.06
N SER A 176 -4.98 -15.50 2.74
CA SER A 176 -4.24 -16.67 2.31
C SER A 176 -5.31 -17.69 1.99
N GLU A 177 -5.45 -18.08 0.72
CA GLU A 177 -6.49 -18.99 0.26
C GLU A 177 -6.61 -20.13 1.28
N GLN A 178 -7.64 -20.09 2.15
CA GLN A 178 -7.55 -20.82 3.42
C GLN A 178 -7.42 -22.31 3.12
N ALA A 179 -6.34 -22.94 3.59
CA ALA A 179 -6.16 -24.37 3.39
C ALA A 179 -7.07 -25.13 4.37
N LEU A 180 -8.16 -25.72 3.87
CA LEU A 180 -9.00 -26.64 4.61
C LEU A 180 -8.42 -28.06 4.49
N ASP A 181 -7.56 -28.42 5.42
CA ASP A 181 -7.01 -29.79 5.50
C ASP A 181 -7.98 -30.71 6.25
N VAL A 182 -8.52 -31.70 5.54
CA VAL A 182 -9.50 -32.64 6.07
C VAL A 182 -8.93 -34.02 6.36
N ARG A 183 -7.62 -34.24 6.14
CA ARG A 183 -6.98 -35.56 6.29
C ARG A 183 -7.10 -36.11 7.71
N ALA A 184 -7.00 -35.24 8.71
CA ALA A 184 -7.14 -35.60 10.12
C ALA A 184 -8.60 -35.73 10.59
N LEU A 185 -9.58 -35.36 9.77
CA LEU A 185 -11.00 -35.38 10.15
C LEU A 185 -11.66 -36.73 9.84
N PRO A 186 -12.60 -37.19 10.69
CA PRO A 186 -13.43 -38.36 10.38
C PRO A 186 -14.17 -38.19 9.05
N PRO A 187 -14.26 -39.22 8.19
CA PRO A 187 -14.88 -39.11 6.85
C PRO A 187 -16.28 -38.49 6.84
N ARG A 188 -17.11 -38.80 7.85
CA ARG A 188 -18.47 -38.26 8.01
C ARG A 188 -18.54 -36.76 8.28
N GLU A 189 -17.44 -36.15 8.73
CA GLU A 189 -17.35 -34.72 9.08
C GLU A 189 -16.76 -33.88 7.93
N ARG A 190 -16.04 -34.51 6.98
CA ARG A 190 -15.34 -33.81 5.89
C ARG A 190 -16.31 -33.06 4.98
N HIS A 191 -17.25 -33.76 4.34
CA HIS A 191 -18.17 -33.13 3.37
C HIS A 191 -19.05 -32.03 3.97
N PRO A 192 -19.71 -32.21 5.14
CA PRO A 192 -20.48 -31.13 5.77
C PRO A 192 -19.65 -29.88 6.06
N LEU A 193 -18.41 -30.05 6.53
CA LEU A 193 -17.50 -28.93 6.77
C LEU A 193 -17.13 -28.22 5.48
N ILE A 194 -16.79 -28.97 4.43
CA ILE A 194 -16.40 -28.42 3.12
C ILE A 194 -17.56 -27.62 2.51
N MET A 195 -18.78 -28.15 2.52
CA MET A 195 -19.96 -27.45 2.00
C MET A 195 -20.28 -26.18 2.80
N ARG A 196 -20.23 -26.25 4.14
CA ARG A 196 -20.43 -25.08 4.98
C ARG A 196 -19.37 -23.99 4.73
N THR A 197 -18.13 -24.41 4.49
CA THR A 197 -17.01 -23.50 4.19
C THR A 197 -17.26 -22.80 2.85
N PHE A 198 -17.69 -23.54 1.83
CA PHE A 198 -18.08 -22.97 0.54
C PHE A 198 -19.27 -22.01 0.65
N ASP A 199 -20.33 -22.38 1.36
CA ASP A 199 -21.55 -21.56 1.47
C ASP A 199 -21.29 -20.21 2.15
N ALA A 200 -20.23 -20.12 2.98
CA ALA A 200 -19.78 -18.90 3.64
C ALA A 200 -18.96 -17.95 2.73
N LEU A 201 -18.50 -18.40 1.56
CA LEU A 201 -17.75 -17.58 0.62
C LEU A 201 -18.63 -16.50 -0.02
N LYS A 202 -18.07 -15.31 -0.25
CA LYS A 202 -18.63 -14.29 -1.15
C LYS A 202 -18.26 -14.63 -2.61
N PRO A 203 -19.01 -14.13 -3.61
CA PRO A 203 -18.63 -14.27 -5.02
C PRO A 203 -17.19 -13.79 -5.26
N GLY A 204 -16.40 -14.59 -5.96
CA GLY A 204 -14.98 -14.36 -6.21
C GLY A 204 -14.01 -14.85 -5.12
N GLN A 205 -14.50 -15.33 -3.97
CA GLN A 205 -13.65 -15.95 -2.94
C GLN A 205 -13.45 -17.45 -3.18
N SER A 206 -12.36 -18.00 -2.63
CA SER A 206 -11.97 -19.40 -2.76
C SER A 206 -11.23 -19.90 -1.52
N PHE A 207 -11.13 -21.22 -1.38
CA PHE A 207 -10.28 -21.89 -0.40
C PHE A 207 -9.61 -23.13 -1.03
N ILE A 208 -8.54 -23.63 -0.40
CA ILE A 208 -7.82 -24.83 -0.86
C ILE A 208 -8.23 -26.04 -0.01
N LEU A 209 -8.88 -27.01 -0.61
CA LEU A 209 -9.11 -28.32 0.01
C LEU A 209 -7.83 -29.16 -0.06
N VAL A 210 -7.37 -29.67 1.09
CA VAL A 210 -6.28 -30.68 1.17
C VAL A 210 -6.88 -32.01 1.61
N ASN A 211 -6.79 -33.03 0.76
CA ASN A 211 -7.38 -34.35 0.98
C ASN A 211 -6.34 -35.48 0.81
N ASP A 212 -6.62 -36.64 1.39
CA ASP A 212 -5.77 -37.84 1.33
C ASP A 212 -6.05 -38.73 0.10
N HIS A 213 -7.02 -38.34 -0.74
CA HIS A 213 -7.38 -39.00 -1.99
C HIS A 213 -8.02 -38.01 -2.97
N ASP A 214 -8.20 -38.42 -4.23
CA ASP A 214 -8.88 -37.62 -5.25
C ASP A 214 -10.33 -37.29 -4.81
N PRO A 215 -10.68 -36.00 -4.63
CA PRO A 215 -12.02 -35.57 -4.22
C PRO A 215 -13.07 -35.62 -5.35
N LYS A 216 -12.86 -36.42 -6.40
CA LYS A 216 -13.81 -36.60 -7.52
C LYS A 216 -15.28 -36.87 -7.09
N PRO A 217 -15.59 -37.69 -6.07
CA PRO A 217 -16.97 -37.84 -5.60
C PRO A 217 -17.57 -36.51 -5.09
N LEU A 218 -16.76 -35.70 -4.41
CA LEU A 218 -17.16 -34.38 -3.92
C LEU A 218 -17.36 -33.39 -5.09
N TYR A 219 -16.53 -33.44 -6.13
CA TYR A 219 -16.73 -32.65 -7.36
C TYR A 219 -18.11 -32.89 -7.97
N TYR A 220 -18.53 -34.16 -8.10
CA TYR A 220 -19.87 -34.48 -8.60
C TYR A 220 -20.99 -34.00 -7.66
N GLN A 221 -20.76 -34.00 -6.35
CA GLN A 221 -21.70 -33.43 -5.39
C GLN A 221 -21.86 -31.92 -5.61
N PHE A 222 -20.77 -31.17 -5.81
CA PHE A 222 -20.83 -29.75 -6.17
C PHE A 222 -21.54 -29.51 -7.51
N GLN A 223 -21.26 -30.32 -8.53
CA GLN A 223 -21.95 -30.23 -9.82
C GLN A 223 -23.46 -30.43 -9.69
N PHE A 224 -23.91 -31.30 -8.78
CA PHE A 224 -25.32 -31.55 -8.56
C PHE A 224 -26.00 -30.47 -7.72
N GLU A 225 -25.35 -30.03 -6.64
CA GLU A 225 -25.97 -29.15 -5.64
C GLU A 225 -25.71 -27.65 -5.85
N ARG A 226 -24.69 -27.27 -6.63
CA ARG A 226 -24.22 -25.88 -6.82
C ARG A 226 -23.89 -25.60 -8.30
N ALA A 227 -24.59 -26.24 -9.23
CA ALA A 227 -24.33 -26.13 -10.66
C ALA A 227 -24.24 -24.66 -11.11
N GLY A 228 -23.10 -24.26 -11.67
CA GLY A 228 -22.86 -22.90 -12.15
C GLY A 228 -22.50 -21.87 -11.08
N GLU A 229 -22.44 -22.24 -9.80
CA GLU A 229 -22.12 -21.35 -8.68
C GLU A 229 -20.70 -21.55 -8.13
N PHE A 230 -19.96 -22.54 -8.62
CA PHE A 230 -18.61 -22.86 -8.14
C PHE A 230 -17.58 -23.00 -9.26
N THR A 231 -16.32 -22.80 -8.89
CA THR A 231 -15.13 -23.09 -9.68
C THR A 231 -14.34 -24.22 -8.99
N TRP A 232 -13.59 -24.99 -9.79
CA TRP A 232 -12.84 -26.15 -9.32
C TRP A 232 -11.55 -26.28 -10.11
N GLU A 233 -10.42 -26.23 -9.41
CA GLU A 233 -9.09 -26.28 -10.01
C GLU A 233 -8.19 -27.19 -9.19
N TYR A 234 -7.61 -28.21 -9.83
CA TYR A 234 -6.58 -29.04 -9.20
C TYR A 234 -5.27 -28.27 -9.13
N LEU A 235 -4.71 -28.16 -7.92
CA LEU A 235 -3.40 -27.56 -7.67
C LEU A 235 -2.31 -28.62 -7.50
N GLU A 236 -2.69 -29.78 -6.97
CA GLU A 236 -1.82 -30.93 -6.77
C GLU A 236 -2.62 -32.21 -6.90
N GLU A 237 -2.15 -33.11 -7.74
CA GLU A 237 -2.72 -34.44 -7.95
C GLU A 237 -1.71 -35.46 -7.41
N GLY A 238 -2.13 -36.26 -6.42
CA GLY A 238 -1.23 -37.04 -5.54
C GLY A 238 -0.34 -38.11 -6.21
N PRO A 239 0.18 -39.05 -5.42
CA PRO A 239 -0.67 -39.98 -4.65
C PRO A 239 -0.75 -39.71 -3.15
N GLU A 240 0.12 -38.88 -2.58
CA GLU A 240 0.20 -38.66 -1.13
C GLU A 240 -0.71 -37.52 -0.63
N VAL A 241 -0.90 -36.49 -1.46
CA VAL A 241 -1.70 -35.29 -1.15
C VAL A 241 -2.46 -34.86 -2.38
N TRP A 242 -3.72 -34.47 -2.20
CA TRP A 242 -4.54 -33.86 -3.24
C TRP A 242 -4.93 -32.46 -2.81
N ARG A 243 -4.63 -31.46 -3.63
CA ARG A 243 -4.98 -30.06 -3.39
C ARG A 243 -5.89 -29.55 -4.48
N VAL A 244 -7.04 -29.02 -4.08
CA VAL A 244 -8.03 -28.46 -5.00
C VAL A 244 -8.45 -27.09 -4.53
N ARG A 245 -8.38 -26.08 -5.39
CA ARG A 245 -9.00 -24.78 -5.18
C ARG A 245 -10.48 -24.86 -5.52
N ILE A 246 -11.31 -24.49 -4.56
CA ILE A 246 -12.77 -24.43 -4.70
C ILE A 246 -13.19 -22.99 -4.47
N GLY A 247 -13.79 -22.35 -5.47
CA GLY A 247 -14.19 -20.94 -5.42
C GLY A 247 -15.67 -20.73 -5.74
N ARG A 248 -16.23 -19.62 -5.27
CA ARG A 248 -17.61 -19.19 -5.59
C ARG A 248 -17.61 -18.29 -6.82
N ALA A 249 -18.35 -18.69 -7.85
CA ALA A 249 -18.46 -17.98 -9.12
C ALA A 249 -19.25 -16.66 -9.01
#